data_AF-A0A067BT25-F1
#
_entry.id   AF-A0A067BT25-F1
#
_cell.length_a   1.000
_cell.length_b   1.000
_cell.length_c   1.000
_cell.angle_alpha   90.00
_cell.angle_beta   90.00
_cell.angle_gamma   90.00
#
_symmetry.space_group_name_H-M   'P 1'
#
loop_
_entity.id
_entity.type
_entity.pdbx_description
1 polymer ?
#
loop_
_entity_poly.entity_id
_entity_poly.type
_entity_poly.pdbx_seq_one_letter_code
_entity_poly.pdbx_strand_id
1 'polypeptide(L)'
;MQASTLPADVSAPFSFAFGSCTMAVPFLYDLVGFGGNLEYIASVLSPAFMLLLGDQVYADVDMYPRDTDALYEATVQDRSYQALTQSTPIFSMYDDHEIYNNWNQGEDDDPLYTERVGLFHRYFGQRNPRPLRDGDHYYAWQAGAASFFMLDVRKYASPKAMVDGPQKTKLGAVQKSHLLSWLLAAETPFKFIVSPMVVSSLGLHSTDEGWALYRAEYHEIFDVVVTHNISGVVVLSGDLHWAGFFQHGAYPFLFEVRPTMNVAYMDCALY
;
A
#
# COMPACT_ATOMS: atom_id res chain seq x y z
N MET A 1 20.55 -8.83 17.55
CA MET A 1 20.41 -7.50 16.92
C MET A 1 19.45 -6.69 17.78
N GLN A 2 19.74 -5.40 18.04
CA GLN A 2 18.80 -4.52 18.74
C GLN A 2 17.65 -4.18 17.79
N ALA A 3 16.41 -4.36 18.23
CA ALA A 3 15.25 -3.82 17.51
C ALA A 3 15.36 -2.29 17.51
N SER A 4 15.29 -1.68 16.32
CA SER A 4 15.24 -0.22 16.19
C SER A 4 13.78 0.23 16.28
N THR A 5 13.52 1.26 17.08
CA THR A 5 12.21 1.92 17.12
C THR A 5 12.11 2.94 16.00
N LEU A 6 10.90 3.20 15.50
CA LEU A 6 10.67 4.27 14.53
C LEU A 6 11.19 5.62 15.07
N PRO A 7 11.66 6.52 14.19
CA PRO A 7 12.05 7.88 14.59
C PRO A 7 10.86 8.59 15.27
N ALA A 8 11.03 8.99 16.52
CA ALA A 8 10.02 9.74 17.27
C ALA A 8 10.17 11.26 17.09
N ASP A 9 11.37 11.73 16.78
CA ASP A 9 11.68 13.15 16.60
C ASP A 9 11.34 13.61 15.18
N VAL A 10 10.44 14.58 15.07
CA VAL A 10 10.00 15.18 13.80
C VAL A 10 11.12 15.91 13.04
N SER A 11 12.21 16.23 13.72
CA SER A 11 13.38 16.88 13.11
C SER A 11 14.45 15.88 12.65
N ALA A 12 14.36 14.61 13.05
CA ALA A 12 15.33 13.60 12.66
C ALA A 12 15.06 13.12 11.22
N PRO A 13 16.05 13.21 10.32
CA PRO A 13 15.90 12.66 8.98
C PRO A 13 15.79 11.14 9.05
N PHE A 14 14.96 10.59 8.19
CA PHE A 14 14.83 9.15 8.04
C PHE A 14 14.53 8.79 6.59
N SER A 15 14.80 7.54 6.25
CA SER A 15 14.46 6.98 4.96
C SER A 15 13.56 5.78 5.11
N PHE A 16 12.74 5.54 4.09
CA PHE A 16 11.92 4.34 4.01
C PHE A 16 11.94 3.78 2.59
N ALA A 17 11.72 2.47 2.48
CA ALA A 17 11.50 1.80 1.21
C ALA A 17 10.01 1.49 1.03
N PHE A 18 9.54 1.39 -0.20
CA PHE A 18 8.20 0.85 -0.48
C PHE A 18 8.19 0.05 -1.77
N GLY A 19 7.29 -0.93 -1.85
CA GLY A 19 7.20 -1.89 -2.92
C GLY A 19 5.80 -2.45 -3.08
N SER A 20 5.51 -3.07 -4.20
CA SER A 20 4.29 -3.87 -4.45
C SER A 20 4.62 -4.95 -5.48
N CYS A 21 3.66 -5.83 -5.75
CA CYS A 21 3.73 -6.77 -6.87
C CYS A 21 5.02 -7.59 -6.83
N THR A 22 5.34 -8.08 -5.63
CA THR A 22 6.60 -8.78 -5.40
C THR A 22 6.58 -10.17 -6.01
N MET A 23 5.38 -10.67 -6.35
CA MET A 23 5.16 -11.97 -6.94
C MET A 23 5.98 -13.02 -6.22
N ALA A 24 5.72 -13.17 -4.92
CA ALA A 24 6.51 -14.01 -4.04
C ALA A 24 6.23 -15.51 -4.29
N VAL A 25 6.49 -15.95 -5.51
CA VAL A 25 6.43 -17.32 -6.00
C VAL A 25 7.86 -17.87 -6.02
N PRO A 26 8.19 -18.88 -5.19
CA PRO A 26 9.59 -19.31 -4.97
C PRO A 26 10.40 -19.61 -6.23
N PHE A 27 9.79 -20.19 -7.26
CA PHE A 27 10.50 -20.51 -8.50
C PHE A 27 10.71 -19.31 -9.43
N LEU A 28 10.07 -18.17 -9.15
CA LEU A 28 10.24 -16.92 -9.89
C LEU A 28 11.17 -15.92 -9.20
N TYR A 29 11.61 -16.18 -7.95
CA TYR A 29 12.38 -15.22 -7.16
C TYR A 29 13.58 -14.61 -7.89
N ASP A 30 14.35 -15.41 -8.62
CA ASP A 30 15.50 -14.92 -9.39
C ASP A 30 15.07 -14.09 -10.61
N LEU A 31 13.94 -14.45 -11.25
CA LEU A 31 13.41 -13.75 -12.43
C LEU A 31 12.77 -12.41 -12.06
N VAL A 32 12.00 -12.38 -10.98
CA VAL A 32 11.35 -11.17 -10.48
C VAL A 32 12.27 -10.36 -9.59
N GLY A 33 13.47 -10.87 -9.26
CA GLY A 33 14.46 -10.17 -8.43
C GLY A 33 14.08 -10.09 -6.95
N PHE A 34 13.13 -10.89 -6.48
CA PHE A 34 12.61 -10.86 -5.11
C PHE A 34 13.75 -10.96 -4.07
N GLY A 35 14.52 -12.05 -4.09
CA GLY A 35 15.57 -12.26 -3.09
C GLY A 35 16.69 -11.21 -3.12
N GLY A 36 17.21 -10.92 -4.32
CA GLY A 36 18.29 -9.94 -4.49
C GLY A 36 17.91 -8.52 -4.09
N ASN A 37 16.67 -8.11 -4.38
CA ASN A 37 16.18 -6.78 -4.00
C ASN A 37 15.99 -6.67 -2.48
N LEU A 38 15.43 -7.68 -1.81
CA LEU A 38 15.24 -7.66 -0.35
C LEU A 38 16.58 -7.63 0.39
N GLU A 39 17.57 -8.40 -0.06
CA GLU A 39 18.92 -8.38 0.51
C GLU A 39 19.61 -7.02 0.33
N TYR A 40 19.47 -6.41 -0.85
CA TYR A 40 20.01 -5.07 -1.11
C TYR A 40 19.35 -4.00 -0.22
N ILE A 41 18.02 -4.05 -0.05
CA ILE A 41 17.31 -3.15 0.87
C ILE A 41 17.83 -3.32 2.28
N ALA A 42 17.91 -4.57 2.76
CA ALA A 42 18.26 -4.86 4.14
C ALA A 42 19.71 -4.46 4.47
N SER A 43 20.65 -4.64 3.53
CA SER A 43 22.08 -4.51 3.77
C SER A 43 22.72 -3.21 3.26
N VAL A 44 22.19 -2.63 2.18
CA VAL A 44 22.76 -1.43 1.55
C VAL A 44 21.93 -0.20 1.84
N LEU A 45 20.60 -0.26 1.64
CA LEU A 45 19.73 0.89 1.87
C LEU A 45 19.45 1.11 3.36
N SER A 46 19.28 0.02 4.12
CA SER A 46 19.01 0.02 5.56
C SER A 46 17.94 1.04 6.00
N PRO A 47 16.74 1.00 5.39
CA PRO A 47 15.71 1.98 5.69
C PRO A 47 15.15 1.81 7.11
N ALA A 48 14.54 2.87 7.64
CA ALA A 48 13.87 2.82 8.95
C ALA A 48 12.69 1.83 8.96
N PHE A 49 12.03 1.63 7.82
CA PHE A 49 10.99 0.64 7.58
C PHE A 49 10.76 0.44 6.07
N MET A 50 10.03 -0.62 5.72
CA MET A 50 9.57 -0.90 4.36
C MET A 50 8.03 -0.97 4.30
N LEU A 51 7.44 -0.46 3.21
CA LEU A 51 6.03 -0.62 2.89
C LEU A 51 5.83 -1.67 1.80
N LEU A 52 4.87 -2.58 1.95
CA LEU A 52 4.42 -3.52 0.93
C LEU A 52 2.96 -3.24 0.58
N LEU A 53 2.71 -2.74 -0.63
CA LEU A 53 1.45 -2.10 -1.04
C LEU A 53 0.58 -3.05 -1.90
N GLY A 54 0.40 -4.29 -1.47
CA GLY A 54 -0.37 -5.29 -2.21
C GLY A 54 0.43 -6.17 -3.17
N ASP A 55 -0.19 -7.27 -3.57
CA ASP A 55 0.36 -8.28 -4.46
C ASP A 55 1.70 -8.84 -3.96
N GLN A 56 1.76 -9.10 -2.66
CA GLN A 56 2.87 -9.88 -2.08
C GLN A 56 2.85 -11.28 -2.66
N VAL A 57 1.67 -11.90 -2.67
CA VAL A 57 1.43 -13.23 -3.24
C VAL A 57 0.41 -13.15 -4.36
N TYR A 58 0.50 -14.09 -5.31
CA TYR A 58 -0.41 -14.20 -6.44
C TYR A 58 -1.22 -15.49 -6.30
N ALA A 59 -2.18 -15.47 -5.36
CA ALA A 59 -2.92 -16.65 -4.92
C ALA A 59 -3.86 -17.22 -6.00
N ASP A 60 -4.10 -16.46 -7.06
CA ASP A 60 -4.99 -16.73 -8.17
C ASP A 60 -4.28 -17.17 -9.45
N VAL A 61 -2.95 -17.12 -9.46
CA VAL A 61 -2.15 -17.66 -10.54
C VAL A 61 -1.93 -19.15 -10.29
N ASP A 62 -2.24 -20.01 -11.27
CA ASP A 62 -2.11 -21.48 -11.15
C ASP A 62 -0.64 -21.93 -11.17
N MET A 63 0.07 -21.65 -10.09
CA MET A 63 1.49 -21.88 -9.88
C MET A 63 1.71 -22.64 -8.57
N TYR A 64 2.83 -23.37 -8.46
CA TYR A 64 3.14 -24.11 -7.24
C TYR A 64 3.78 -23.18 -6.19
N PRO A 65 3.39 -23.25 -4.90
CA PRO A 65 2.29 -24.06 -4.36
C PRO A 65 0.91 -23.49 -4.71
N ARG A 66 -0.03 -24.37 -5.09
CA ARG A 66 -1.42 -23.99 -5.41
C ARG A 66 -2.25 -23.66 -4.17
N ASP A 67 -1.79 -24.14 -3.02
CA ASP A 67 -2.40 -23.86 -1.73
C ASP A 67 -1.96 -22.47 -1.25
N THR A 68 -2.93 -21.60 -0.98
CA THR A 68 -2.65 -20.20 -0.64
C THR A 68 -1.94 -20.09 0.71
N ASP A 69 -2.28 -20.92 1.72
CA ASP A 69 -1.61 -20.92 3.03
C ASP A 69 -0.12 -21.29 2.87
N ALA A 70 0.17 -22.34 2.10
CA ALA A 70 1.54 -22.75 1.79
C ALA A 70 2.32 -21.69 0.98
N LEU A 71 1.66 -20.92 0.11
CA LEU A 71 2.29 -19.82 -0.62
C LEU A 71 2.72 -18.69 0.32
N TYR A 72 1.85 -18.31 1.25
CA TYR A 72 2.18 -17.35 2.29
C TYR A 72 3.30 -17.86 3.20
N GLU A 73 3.21 -19.12 3.64
CA GLU A 73 4.22 -19.75 4.48
C GLU A 73 5.60 -19.76 3.79
N ALA A 74 5.66 -20.17 2.53
CA ALA A 74 6.89 -20.17 1.75
C ALA A 74 7.48 -18.75 1.61
N THR A 75 6.64 -17.74 1.42
CA THR A 75 7.06 -16.34 1.32
C THR A 75 7.72 -15.85 2.61
N VAL A 76 7.11 -16.11 3.78
CA VAL A 76 7.70 -15.67 5.06
C VAL A 76 8.87 -16.54 5.51
N GLN A 77 9.00 -17.75 4.98
CA GLN A 77 10.13 -18.66 5.21
C GLN A 77 11.31 -18.40 4.26
N ASP A 78 11.12 -17.59 3.21
CA ASP A 78 12.20 -17.21 2.32
C ASP A 78 13.36 -16.54 3.08
N ARG A 79 14.59 -16.91 2.71
CA ARG A 79 15.80 -16.46 3.40
C ARG A 79 15.96 -14.94 3.30
N SER A 80 15.71 -14.36 2.13
CA SER A 80 15.89 -12.93 1.89
C SER A 80 14.77 -12.14 2.58
N TYR A 81 13.54 -12.65 2.60
CA TYR A 81 12.45 -12.09 3.41
C TYR A 81 12.76 -12.11 4.92
N GLN A 82 13.29 -13.21 5.44
CA GLN A 82 13.72 -13.30 6.84
C GLN A 82 14.87 -12.35 7.15
N ALA A 83 15.85 -12.24 6.25
CA ALA A 83 16.96 -11.31 6.42
C ALA A 83 16.49 -9.85 6.51
N LEU A 84 15.54 -9.46 5.66
CA LEU A 84 14.93 -8.13 5.71
C LEU A 84 14.14 -7.91 7.00
N THR A 85 13.24 -8.83 7.35
CA THR A 85 12.36 -8.67 8.53
C THR A 85 13.10 -8.73 9.87
N GLN A 86 14.33 -9.24 9.90
CA GLN A 86 15.19 -9.20 11.09
C GLN A 86 15.76 -7.82 11.40
N SER A 87 15.90 -6.94 10.39
CA SER A 87 16.51 -5.61 10.54
C SER A 87 15.53 -4.47 10.28
N THR A 88 14.49 -4.70 9.49
CA THR A 88 13.62 -3.66 8.93
C THR A 88 12.16 -3.97 9.25
N PRO A 89 11.46 -3.11 10.02
CA PRO A 89 10.02 -3.20 10.18
C PRO A 89 9.28 -3.13 8.84
N ILE A 90 8.26 -3.97 8.66
CA ILE A 90 7.43 -3.98 7.44
C ILE A 90 5.99 -3.60 7.79
N PHE A 91 5.46 -2.62 7.07
CA PHE A 91 4.05 -2.27 7.05
C PHE A 91 3.45 -2.74 5.73
N SER A 92 2.27 -3.35 5.77
CA SER A 92 1.73 -4.06 4.61
C SER A 92 0.24 -3.85 4.42
N MET A 93 -0.21 -3.98 3.17
CA MET A 93 -1.61 -3.99 2.76
C MET A 93 -1.76 -5.02 1.64
N TYR A 94 -2.89 -5.70 1.56
CA TYR A 94 -3.21 -6.58 0.43
C TYR A 94 -3.76 -5.76 -0.74
N ASP A 95 -3.73 -6.33 -1.94
CA ASP A 95 -4.52 -5.91 -3.10
C ASP A 95 -5.25 -7.13 -3.71
N ASP A 96 -5.56 -7.11 -5.00
CA ASP A 96 -6.45 -8.12 -5.58
C ASP A 96 -5.82 -9.49 -5.78
N HIS A 97 -4.53 -9.60 -6.08
CA HIS A 97 -3.89 -10.91 -6.30
C HIS A 97 -3.77 -11.77 -5.04
N GLU A 98 -3.92 -11.17 -3.85
CA GLU A 98 -4.17 -11.94 -2.64
C GLU A 98 -5.50 -12.70 -2.68
N ILE A 99 -6.49 -12.24 -3.47
CA ILE A 99 -7.85 -12.80 -3.56
C ILE A 99 -8.10 -13.42 -4.93
N TYR A 100 -8.22 -12.60 -5.99
CA TYR A 100 -8.09 -12.95 -7.39
C TYR A 100 -7.93 -11.71 -8.26
N ASN A 101 -7.28 -11.83 -9.41
CA ASN A 101 -7.00 -10.72 -10.32
C ASN A 101 -8.23 -9.83 -10.56
N ASN A 102 -8.08 -8.53 -10.33
CA ASN A 102 -9.11 -7.53 -10.50
C ASN A 102 -10.29 -7.63 -9.50
N TRP A 103 -10.14 -8.32 -8.36
CA TRP A 103 -11.18 -8.39 -7.32
C TRP A 103 -11.69 -7.00 -6.91
N ASN A 104 -13.02 -6.82 -6.91
CA ASN A 104 -13.66 -5.52 -6.66
C ASN A 104 -15.08 -5.64 -6.09
N GLN A 105 -15.35 -6.70 -5.32
CA GLN A 105 -16.70 -7.00 -4.85
C GLN A 105 -17.11 -6.17 -3.63
N GLY A 106 -16.18 -5.43 -3.02
CA GLY A 106 -16.47 -4.71 -1.80
C GLY A 106 -16.67 -5.69 -0.63
N GLU A 107 -17.37 -5.26 0.42
CA GLU A 107 -17.42 -6.02 1.68
C GLU A 107 -18.46 -7.15 1.63
N ASP A 108 -18.95 -7.48 0.44
CA ASP A 108 -19.83 -8.59 0.19
C ASP A 108 -19.22 -9.88 0.78
N ASP A 109 -20.07 -10.76 1.32
CA ASP A 109 -19.69 -12.04 1.94
C ASP A 109 -19.12 -13.02 0.90
N ASP A 110 -17.96 -12.71 0.31
CA ASP A 110 -17.17 -13.56 -0.54
C ASP A 110 -16.32 -14.49 0.35
N PRO A 111 -16.58 -15.81 0.35
CA PRO A 111 -15.82 -16.75 1.16
C PRO A 111 -14.32 -16.73 0.81
N LEU A 112 -13.98 -16.46 -0.45
CA LEU A 112 -12.60 -16.43 -0.91
C LEU A 112 -11.86 -15.20 -0.38
N TYR A 113 -12.53 -14.05 -0.34
CA TYR A 113 -12.02 -12.86 0.34
C TYR A 113 -11.76 -13.16 1.82
N THR A 114 -12.75 -13.73 2.51
CA THR A 114 -12.66 -14.03 3.96
C THR A 114 -11.49 -14.96 4.26
N GLU A 115 -11.33 -16.02 3.46
CA GLU A 115 -10.23 -16.98 3.59
C GLU A 115 -8.88 -16.31 3.34
N ARG A 116 -8.70 -15.69 2.16
CA ARG A 116 -7.38 -15.25 1.70
C ARG A 116 -6.90 -13.96 2.36
N VAL A 117 -7.80 -13.03 2.68
CA VAL A 117 -7.46 -11.86 3.51
C VAL A 117 -7.23 -12.27 4.96
N GLY A 118 -7.88 -13.34 5.44
CA GLY A 118 -7.55 -13.99 6.70
C GLY A 118 -6.09 -14.51 6.73
N LEU A 119 -5.63 -15.12 5.63
CA LEU A 119 -4.23 -15.54 5.48
C LEU A 119 -3.28 -14.34 5.40
N PHE A 120 -3.60 -13.31 4.60
CA PHE A 120 -2.85 -12.05 4.61
C PHE A 120 -2.69 -11.52 6.04
N HIS A 121 -3.78 -11.45 6.79
CA HIS A 121 -3.75 -10.94 8.16
C HIS A 121 -2.83 -11.79 9.05
N ARG A 122 -2.92 -13.12 8.95
CA ARG A 122 -2.10 -14.07 9.71
C ARG A 122 -0.60 -13.91 9.45
N TYR A 123 -0.19 -13.75 8.19
CA TYR A 123 1.24 -13.76 7.82
C TYR A 123 1.88 -12.37 7.77
N PHE A 124 1.11 -11.35 7.40
CA PHE A 124 1.58 -9.98 7.20
C PHE A 124 0.85 -8.99 8.13
N GLY A 125 -0.48 -8.98 8.08
CA GLY A 125 -1.29 -7.92 8.69
C GLY A 125 -1.22 -7.82 10.22
N GLN A 126 -0.92 -8.90 10.95
CA GLN A 126 -0.77 -8.87 12.41
C GLN A 126 0.38 -7.99 12.92
N ARG A 127 1.34 -7.67 12.05
CA ARG A 127 2.48 -6.80 12.39
C ARG A 127 2.17 -5.31 12.20
N ASN A 128 1.09 -4.99 11.50
CA ASN A 128 0.66 -3.63 11.27
C ASN A 128 0.10 -2.99 12.56
N PRO A 129 0.03 -1.65 12.62
CA PRO A 129 -0.75 -0.95 13.62
C PRO A 129 -2.19 -1.48 13.67
N ARG A 130 -2.76 -1.54 14.87
CA ARG A 130 -4.12 -2.03 15.05
C ARG A 130 -5.10 -1.12 14.27
N PRO A 131 -6.00 -1.68 13.46
CA PRO A 131 -7.02 -0.90 12.77
C PRO A 131 -7.97 -0.23 13.78
N LEU A 132 -8.64 0.85 13.35
CA LEU A 132 -9.60 1.56 14.19
C LEU A 132 -10.88 0.75 14.49
N ARG A 133 -11.18 -0.24 13.66
CA ARG A 133 -12.33 -1.14 13.81
C ARG A 133 -11.89 -2.58 13.58
N ASP A 134 -12.49 -3.51 14.32
CA ASP A 134 -12.21 -4.92 14.13
C ASP A 134 -12.65 -5.35 12.72
N GLY A 135 -11.79 -6.12 12.05
CA GLY A 135 -11.98 -6.57 10.66
C GLY A 135 -11.54 -5.58 9.58
N ASP A 136 -11.15 -4.34 9.93
CA ASP A 136 -10.53 -3.41 8.98
C ASP A 136 -9.01 -3.64 8.87
N HIS A 137 -8.43 -3.28 7.73
CA HIS A 137 -6.99 -3.43 7.49
C HIS A 137 -6.28 -2.11 7.16
N TYR A 138 -7.01 -1.01 6.97
CA TYR A 138 -6.43 0.33 6.85
C TYR A 138 -5.99 0.85 8.22
N TYR A 139 -4.93 1.65 8.24
CA TYR A 139 -4.36 2.21 9.46
C TYR A 139 -3.51 3.44 9.16
N ALA A 140 -3.16 4.16 10.22
CA ALA A 140 -2.26 5.29 10.15
C ALA A 140 -1.14 5.17 11.17
N TRP A 141 0.02 5.74 10.87
CA TRP A 141 1.11 5.90 11.82
C TRP A 141 1.93 7.15 11.50
N GLN A 142 2.86 7.48 12.39
CA GLN A 142 3.81 8.55 12.21
C GLN A 142 5.23 8.02 12.36
N ALA A 143 6.14 8.53 11.54
CA ALA A 143 7.57 8.34 11.69
C ALA A 143 8.27 9.67 11.37
N GLY A 144 9.03 10.21 12.32
CA GLY A 144 9.71 11.50 12.19
C GLY A 144 8.79 12.59 11.64
N ALA A 145 9.24 13.24 10.57
CA ALA A 145 8.54 14.34 9.90
C ALA A 145 7.33 13.94 9.04
N ALA A 146 6.86 12.70 9.11
CA ALA A 146 5.85 12.18 8.20
C ALA A 146 4.72 11.40 8.89
N SER A 147 3.49 11.67 8.46
CA SER A 147 2.32 10.84 8.73
C SER A 147 2.02 9.97 7.51
N PHE A 148 1.62 8.73 7.75
CA PHE A 148 1.31 7.76 6.72
C PHE A 148 -0.11 7.23 6.93
N PHE A 149 -0.87 7.15 5.84
CA PHE A 149 -2.26 6.68 5.83
C PHE A 149 -2.36 5.50 4.85
N MET A 150 -2.24 4.27 5.38
CA MET A 150 -2.40 3.06 4.59
C MET A 150 -3.87 2.81 4.31
N LEU A 151 -4.23 2.74 3.03
CA LEU A 151 -5.61 2.55 2.59
C LEU A 151 -5.86 1.09 2.24
N ASP A 152 -7.01 0.58 2.69
CA ASP A 152 -7.65 -0.57 2.06
C ASP A 152 -8.51 -0.05 0.91
N VAL A 153 -8.19 -0.43 -0.32
CA VAL A 153 -8.88 0.04 -1.53
C VAL A 153 -9.70 -1.07 -2.21
N ARG A 154 -9.85 -2.21 -1.53
CA ARG A 154 -10.55 -3.38 -2.05
C ARG A 154 -11.81 -3.63 -1.24
N LYS A 155 -11.71 -3.73 0.10
CA LYS A 155 -12.81 -4.14 0.98
C LYS A 155 -14.07 -3.30 0.81
N TYR A 156 -13.97 -2.01 0.59
CA TYR A 156 -15.15 -1.13 0.55
C TYR A 156 -15.47 -0.59 -0.84
N ALA A 157 -14.78 -1.11 -1.86
CA ALA A 157 -14.94 -0.64 -3.22
C ALA A 157 -16.34 -1.01 -3.75
N SER A 158 -17.07 -0.02 -4.25
CA SER A 158 -18.26 -0.26 -5.06
C SER A 158 -17.89 -1.01 -6.36
N PRO A 159 -18.84 -1.72 -6.99
CA PRO A 159 -18.57 -2.39 -8.27
C PRO A 159 -18.03 -1.44 -9.34
N LYS A 160 -17.02 -1.89 -10.11
CA LYS A 160 -16.39 -1.09 -11.19
C LYS A 160 -17.40 -0.56 -12.20
N ALA A 161 -18.42 -1.37 -12.52
CA ALA A 161 -19.49 -1.05 -13.47
C ALA A 161 -20.49 0.00 -12.96
N MET A 162 -20.49 0.32 -11.66
CA MET A 162 -21.32 1.40 -11.12
C MET A 162 -20.91 2.73 -11.76
N VAL A 163 -21.90 3.54 -12.13
CA VAL A 163 -21.66 4.87 -12.69
C VAL A 163 -20.91 5.73 -11.66
N ASP A 164 -19.84 6.38 -12.09
CA ASP A 164 -19.06 7.28 -11.23
C ASP A 164 -19.92 8.47 -10.77
N GLY A 165 -19.82 8.79 -9.49
CA GLY A 165 -20.67 9.79 -8.85
C GLY A 165 -20.64 9.67 -7.31
N PRO A 166 -21.39 10.52 -6.59
CA PRO A 166 -21.29 10.64 -5.14
C PRO A 166 -21.59 9.37 -4.33
N GLN A 167 -22.24 8.38 -4.95
CA GLN A 167 -22.61 7.11 -4.32
C GLN A 167 -21.59 5.99 -4.60
N LYS A 168 -20.69 6.17 -5.58
CA LYS A 168 -19.66 5.20 -5.89
C LYS A 168 -18.43 5.53 -5.05
N THR A 169 -17.94 4.54 -4.31
CA THR A 169 -16.85 4.72 -3.35
C THR A 169 -15.79 3.64 -3.52
N LYS A 170 -14.54 4.00 -3.24
CA LYS A 170 -13.40 3.11 -3.19
C LYS A 170 -13.04 2.74 -1.75
N LEU A 171 -13.20 3.69 -0.82
CA LEU A 171 -12.85 3.52 0.60
C LEU A 171 -14.04 3.16 1.48
N GLY A 172 -15.27 3.37 1.02
CA GLY A 172 -16.43 3.40 1.89
C GLY A 172 -16.47 4.66 2.76
N ALA A 173 -17.65 4.95 3.32
CA ALA A 173 -17.88 6.18 4.08
C ALA A 173 -17.00 6.28 5.34
N VAL A 174 -16.78 5.16 6.04
CA VAL A 174 -16.07 5.15 7.33
C VAL A 174 -14.58 5.40 7.16
N GLN A 175 -13.90 4.62 6.32
CA GLN A 175 -12.46 4.79 6.07
C GLN A 175 -12.18 6.15 5.43
N LYS A 176 -13.04 6.63 4.51
CA LYS A 176 -12.93 7.99 3.97
C LYS A 176 -12.98 9.04 5.09
N SER A 177 -13.93 8.94 6.02
CA SER A 177 -14.01 9.89 7.14
C SER A 177 -12.77 9.87 8.04
N HIS A 178 -12.18 8.68 8.25
CA HIS A 178 -10.94 8.54 9.01
C HIS A 178 -9.76 9.18 8.27
N LEU A 179 -9.62 8.93 6.95
CA LEU A 179 -8.59 9.56 6.12
C LEU A 179 -8.68 11.09 6.17
N LEU A 180 -9.88 11.65 5.98
CA LEU A 180 -10.09 13.11 6.04
C LEU A 180 -9.73 13.66 7.43
N SER A 181 -10.14 12.97 8.50
CA SER A 181 -9.82 13.36 9.87
C SER A 181 -8.32 13.34 10.15
N TRP A 182 -7.62 12.32 9.66
CA TRP A 182 -6.17 12.22 9.79
C TRP A 182 -5.43 13.30 9.01
N LEU A 183 -5.85 13.58 7.77
CA LEU A 183 -5.27 14.66 6.96
C LEU A 183 -5.43 16.02 7.64
N LEU A 184 -6.61 16.30 8.21
CA LEU A 184 -6.90 17.55 8.91
C LEU A 184 -6.12 17.69 10.23
N ALA A 185 -5.85 16.58 10.92
CA ALA A 185 -5.15 16.57 12.21
C ALA A 185 -3.62 16.49 12.09
N ALA A 186 -3.07 16.06 10.95
CA ALA A 186 -1.64 15.83 10.81
C ALA A 186 -0.84 17.14 10.76
N GLU A 187 -0.05 17.39 11.78
CA GLU A 187 0.87 18.54 11.86
C GLU A 187 2.24 18.27 11.22
N THR A 188 2.50 17.04 10.77
CA THR A 188 3.77 16.65 10.16
C THR A 188 4.04 17.36 8.84
N PRO A 189 5.30 17.68 8.51
CA PRO A 189 5.66 18.25 7.21
C PRO A 189 5.19 17.42 6.01
N PHE A 190 5.27 16.09 6.08
CA PHE A 190 4.83 15.19 5.02
C PHE A 190 3.59 14.37 5.43
N LYS A 191 2.70 14.15 4.47
CA LYS A 191 1.48 13.34 4.58
C LYS A 191 1.46 12.35 3.41
N PHE A 192 1.81 11.09 3.66
CA PHE A 192 1.78 10.04 2.65
C PHE A 192 0.43 9.33 2.67
N ILE A 193 -0.35 9.50 1.60
CA ILE A 193 -1.51 8.66 1.32
C ILE A 193 -0.99 7.43 0.58
N VAL A 194 -1.15 6.25 1.16
CA VAL A 194 -0.56 5.01 0.65
C VAL A 194 -1.67 4.11 0.13
N SER A 195 -1.71 3.93 -1.19
CA SER A 195 -2.76 3.18 -1.90
C SER A 195 -2.16 1.95 -2.57
N PRO A 196 -2.64 0.72 -2.30
CA PRO A 196 -2.17 -0.48 -3.00
C PRO A 196 -2.25 -0.37 -4.53
N MET A 197 -3.27 0.34 -5.01
CA MET A 197 -3.58 0.50 -6.42
C MET A 197 -3.33 1.93 -6.92
N VAL A 198 -3.08 2.10 -8.22
CA VAL A 198 -2.82 3.40 -8.86
C VAL A 198 -3.91 4.45 -8.60
N VAL A 199 -3.50 5.66 -8.20
CA VAL A 199 -4.42 6.78 -7.92
C VAL A 199 -4.60 7.68 -9.15
N SER A 200 -3.53 7.88 -9.90
CA SER A 200 -3.49 8.72 -11.10
C SER A 200 -4.36 8.17 -12.22
N SER A 201 -4.81 9.06 -13.11
CA SER A 201 -5.61 8.68 -14.29
C SER A 201 -4.84 7.88 -15.33
N LEU A 202 -3.54 7.64 -15.13
CA LEU A 202 -2.73 6.77 -16.00
C LEU A 202 -3.27 5.33 -16.04
N GLY A 203 -3.95 4.87 -14.97
CA GLY A 203 -4.60 3.55 -14.95
C GLY A 203 -5.71 3.37 -15.98
N LEU A 204 -6.36 4.46 -16.44
CA LEU A 204 -7.48 4.39 -17.41
C LEU A 204 -7.07 3.84 -18.77
N HIS A 205 -5.80 3.93 -19.13
CA HIS A 205 -5.33 3.50 -20.44
C HIS A 205 -4.67 2.12 -20.43
N SER A 206 -4.36 1.59 -19.23
CA SER A 206 -3.59 0.35 -19.09
C SER A 206 -4.38 -0.83 -18.54
N THR A 207 -5.36 -0.63 -17.65
CA THR A 207 -5.90 -1.76 -16.87
C THR A 207 -7.42 -1.80 -16.70
N ASP A 208 -8.19 -0.76 -17.02
CA ASP A 208 -9.60 -0.64 -16.59
C ASP A 208 -9.77 -0.84 -15.05
N GLU A 209 -8.70 -0.62 -14.29
CA GLU A 209 -8.62 -0.67 -12.83
C GLU A 209 -8.34 0.75 -12.28
N GLY A 210 -8.13 0.89 -10.98
CA GLY A 210 -7.61 2.13 -10.42
C GLY A 210 -8.67 3.08 -9.84
N TRP A 211 -8.18 4.13 -9.18
CA TRP A 211 -9.01 5.23 -8.67
C TRP A 211 -9.69 6.04 -9.77
N ALA A 212 -9.24 5.89 -11.00
CA ALA A 212 -9.76 6.65 -12.12
C ALA A 212 -11.21 6.28 -12.50
N LEU A 213 -11.73 5.17 -11.97
CA LEU A 213 -13.15 4.80 -12.02
C LEU A 213 -13.99 5.35 -10.86
N TYR A 214 -13.36 6.03 -9.89
CA TYR A 214 -13.94 6.55 -8.65
C TYR A 214 -13.61 8.04 -8.51
N ARG A 215 -13.77 8.82 -9.59
CA ARG A 215 -13.27 10.20 -9.66
C ARG A 215 -14.02 11.12 -8.70
N ALA A 216 -15.31 10.86 -8.46
CA ALA A 216 -16.08 11.65 -7.51
C ALA A 216 -15.45 11.62 -6.11
N GLU A 217 -15.09 10.42 -5.61
CA GLU A 217 -14.45 10.27 -4.31
C GLU A 217 -13.00 10.76 -4.30
N TYR A 218 -12.25 10.54 -5.39
CA TYR A 218 -10.93 11.15 -5.57
C TYR A 218 -10.98 12.68 -5.41
N HIS A 219 -11.93 13.34 -6.07
CA HIS A 219 -12.11 14.79 -5.97
C HIS A 219 -12.56 15.22 -4.57
N GLU A 220 -13.48 14.47 -3.94
CA GLU A 220 -13.92 14.73 -2.57
C GLU A 220 -12.75 14.76 -1.58
N ILE A 221 -11.78 13.84 -1.72
CA ILE A 221 -10.60 13.77 -0.85
C ILE A 221 -9.65 14.94 -1.10
N PHE A 222 -9.27 15.17 -2.36
CA PHE A 222 -8.24 16.17 -2.67
C PHE A 222 -8.76 17.61 -2.67
N ASP A 223 -10.07 17.83 -2.84
CA ASP A 223 -10.69 19.14 -2.61
C ASP A 223 -10.65 19.53 -1.13
N VAL A 224 -10.72 18.57 -0.19
CA VAL A 224 -10.52 18.85 1.24
C VAL A 224 -9.09 19.31 1.51
N VAL A 225 -8.10 18.67 0.87
CA VAL A 225 -6.68 19.06 0.96
C VAL A 225 -6.47 20.50 0.49
N VAL A 226 -7.06 20.87 -0.64
CA VAL A 226 -7.03 22.25 -1.16
C VAL A 226 -7.75 23.21 -0.21
N THR A 227 -8.99 22.90 0.16
CA THR A 227 -9.86 23.78 0.95
C THR A 227 -9.24 24.11 2.31
N HIS A 228 -8.53 23.17 2.92
CA HIS A 228 -7.90 23.34 4.23
C HIS A 228 -6.41 23.67 4.15
N ASN A 229 -5.86 23.92 2.95
CA ASN A 229 -4.45 24.22 2.71
C ASN A 229 -3.50 23.19 3.36
N ILE A 230 -3.83 21.91 3.26
CA ILE A 230 -3.00 20.84 3.83
C ILE A 230 -1.77 20.66 2.94
N SER A 231 -0.60 21.03 3.45
CA SER A 231 0.66 20.94 2.73
C SER A 231 1.32 19.56 2.86
N GLY A 232 2.23 19.26 1.91
CA GLY A 232 3.11 18.09 1.99
C GLY A 232 2.43 16.75 1.70
N VAL A 233 1.27 16.78 1.03
CA VAL A 233 0.54 15.56 0.65
C VAL A 233 1.22 14.92 -0.57
N VAL A 234 1.58 13.64 -0.43
CA VAL A 234 2.18 12.80 -1.46
C VAL A 234 1.44 11.48 -1.50
N VAL A 235 1.24 10.93 -2.69
CA VAL A 235 0.65 9.60 -2.89
C VAL A 235 1.77 8.59 -3.16
N LEU A 236 1.70 7.43 -2.51
CA LEU A 236 2.47 6.25 -2.86
C LEU A 236 1.52 5.18 -3.39
N SER A 237 1.83 4.57 -4.53
CA SER A 237 0.97 3.50 -5.07
C SER A 237 1.69 2.36 -5.80
N GLY A 238 1.01 1.21 -5.91
CA GLY A 238 1.48 -0.03 -6.56
C GLY A 238 0.70 -0.42 -7.83
N ASP A 239 0.39 -1.71 -7.96
CA ASP A 239 -0.44 -2.38 -8.99
C ASP A 239 0.14 -2.44 -10.41
N LEU A 240 0.55 -1.32 -11.02
CA LEU A 240 0.80 -1.30 -12.48
C LEU A 240 2.10 -1.97 -12.98
N HIS A 241 2.98 -2.47 -12.11
CA HIS A 241 4.28 -3.09 -12.46
C HIS A 241 5.32 -2.17 -13.13
N TRP A 242 5.19 -0.84 -13.03
CA TRP A 242 6.21 0.11 -13.52
C TRP A 242 6.39 1.32 -12.61
N ALA A 243 7.65 1.74 -12.46
CA ALA A 243 8.02 2.90 -11.66
C ALA A 243 7.66 4.21 -12.35
N GLY A 244 7.36 5.21 -11.53
CA GLY A 244 7.48 6.59 -11.97
C GLY A 244 7.03 7.59 -10.94
N PHE A 245 7.12 8.84 -11.35
CA PHE A 245 6.80 10.01 -10.56
C PHE A 245 5.94 10.93 -11.42
N PHE A 246 4.72 11.22 -10.97
CA PHE A 246 3.75 11.94 -11.79
C PHE A 246 3.05 13.01 -10.96
N GLN A 247 2.77 14.13 -11.60
CA GLN A 247 1.92 15.18 -11.06
C GLN A 247 0.48 14.96 -11.51
N HIS A 248 -0.48 15.12 -10.60
CA HIS A 248 -1.88 14.97 -10.94
C HIS A 248 -2.41 16.24 -11.59
N GLY A 249 -2.90 16.15 -12.83
CA GLY A 249 -3.34 17.32 -13.60
C GLY A 249 -4.44 18.15 -12.92
N ALA A 250 -5.36 17.49 -12.20
CA ALA A 250 -6.43 18.17 -11.45
C ALA A 250 -5.92 18.89 -10.19
N TYR A 251 -4.78 18.47 -9.64
CA TYR A 251 -4.22 18.96 -8.39
C TYR A 251 -2.72 19.17 -8.52
N PRO A 252 -2.27 20.37 -8.94
CA PRO A 252 -0.85 20.63 -9.20
C PRO A 252 0.08 20.45 -7.99
N PHE A 253 -0.43 20.47 -6.75
CA PHE A 253 0.37 20.19 -5.57
C PHE A 253 0.64 18.69 -5.36
N LEU A 254 -0.15 17.82 -5.99
CA LEU A 254 -0.21 16.39 -5.70
C LEU A 254 0.72 15.62 -6.64
N PHE A 255 1.66 14.90 -6.01
CA PHE A 255 2.56 13.99 -6.69
C PHE A 255 2.30 12.54 -6.26
N GLU A 256 2.33 11.62 -7.21
CA GLU A 256 2.28 10.18 -7.00
C GLU A 256 3.64 9.56 -7.34
N VAL A 257 4.13 8.72 -6.42
CA VAL A 257 5.37 7.96 -6.59
C VAL A 257 5.04 6.48 -6.59
N ARG A 258 5.60 5.75 -7.55
CA ARG A 258 5.38 4.30 -7.69
C ARG A 258 6.69 3.54 -7.84
N PRO A 259 6.80 2.33 -7.28
CA PRO A 259 7.93 1.46 -7.51
C PRO A 259 7.76 0.72 -8.84
N THR A 260 8.84 0.14 -9.39
CA THR A 260 8.70 -0.98 -10.32
C THR A 260 8.16 -2.18 -9.56
N MET A 261 7.90 -3.33 -10.21
CA MET A 261 7.89 -4.59 -9.45
C MET A 261 9.11 -4.56 -8.51
N ASN A 262 8.87 -4.71 -7.21
CA ASN A 262 9.82 -4.67 -6.10
C ASN A 262 9.95 -3.38 -5.26
N VAL A 263 10.65 -2.30 -5.67
CA VAL A 263 11.07 -1.27 -4.68
C VAL A 263 11.28 0.15 -5.23
N ALA A 264 10.92 1.14 -4.43
CA ALA A 264 11.39 2.53 -4.47
C ALA A 264 11.88 2.96 -3.08
N TYR A 265 12.84 3.89 -3.01
CA TYR A 265 13.46 4.40 -1.78
C TYR A 265 13.26 5.91 -1.67
N MET A 266 12.88 6.39 -0.49
CA MET A 266 12.59 7.80 -0.25
C MET A 266 13.29 8.31 1.01
N ASP A 267 13.90 9.49 0.90
CA ASP A 267 14.50 10.22 2.02
C ASP A 267 13.56 11.35 2.48
N CYS A 268 13.19 11.36 3.76
CA CYS A 268 12.47 12.46 4.40
C CYS A 268 13.46 13.28 5.24
N ALA A 269 13.85 14.45 4.73
CA ALA A 269 14.71 15.41 5.42
C ALA A 269 14.11 16.82 5.34
N LEU A 270 14.17 17.56 6.45
CA LEU A 270 13.90 18.99 6.47
C LEU A 270 15.23 19.71 6.20
N TYR A 271 15.28 20.50 5.12
CA TYR A 271 16.43 21.36 4.77
C TYR A 271 16.21 22.78 5.25
#